data_AF-A0A238YB44-F1
#
_entry.id   AF-A0A238YB44-F1
#
_cell.length_a   1.000
_cell.length_b   1.000
_cell.length_c   1.000
_cell.angle_alpha   90.00
_cell.angle_beta   90.00
_cell.angle_gamma   90.00
#
_symmetry.space_group_name_H-M   'P 1'
#
loop_
_entity.id
_entity.type
_entity.pdbx_description
1 polymer ?
#
loop_
_entity_poly.entity_id
_entity_poly.type
_entity_poly.pdbx_seq_one_letter_code
_entity_poly.pdbx_strand_id
1 'polypeptide(L)'
;MTDSPIAFDKGPRHRTGILEDLLDIDARLLAQVARRMKLVQRAAKGRQVLDRDLEKQLWSAFDQMSRQQDLDPRLTRQLFALLGAFGLEAQSQRRAADKPFTLAPRSESVDMDITGPRSRARVRLLALLAAATGQSLRIGGVVLSDPLIELVKALNQCGAHLSWTDDALEAAGLEKTSDEFPLHFEDALVFAGEEPFTLYALIALALRDAGRSKFAGGVGLKSLDLRPLDALLPQLGARLAPMNPRTRGLPARLESGGRMASRIELAPETPALFAQALATAAWSYPEGLRIALCREPRAAAAQAEALDEAVAVLTLCQVKAGRKGDEYVISAGSPRVPKAPALPLDPALCAYALAVPALAGGFARLSGELALSAQVLADFKALGLAPTFEGGAAVCRGAALNPGQTLGMGRDPRYLPLALALALKAGGARVALPAGAQGSAARVWIMDLLDRLGARFTADDGPDGDSLEVTSGPTAPWEGVWTAPDPWATLGLALISFVRPGIALDNPGGLAALWPRFWALFNSLPVARDIAPAPKEPEKHDAKPKNRRVRISG
;
A
#
# COMPACT_ATOMS: atom_id res chain seq x y z
N MET A 1 -55.50 50.20 -14.11
CA MET A 1 -54.13 50.69 -14.29
C MET A 1 -53.23 49.47 -14.40
N THR A 2 -52.41 49.50 -15.43
CA THR A 2 -51.49 48.49 -15.94
C THR A 2 -50.45 48.03 -14.93
N ASP A 3 -50.21 46.72 -14.84
CA ASP A 3 -48.89 46.17 -14.53
C ASP A 3 -48.73 44.85 -15.30
N SER A 4 -48.06 44.96 -16.46
CA SER A 4 -47.59 43.82 -17.23
C SER A 4 -46.41 43.17 -16.51
N PRO A 5 -46.37 41.84 -16.35
CA PRO A 5 -45.15 41.17 -15.90
C PRO A 5 -44.11 41.23 -17.03
N ILE A 6 -42.91 41.69 -16.66
CA ILE A 6 -41.72 41.67 -17.51
C ILE A 6 -41.45 40.22 -17.94
N ALA A 7 -41.73 39.91 -19.20
CA ALA A 7 -41.29 38.68 -19.82
C ALA A 7 -39.79 38.76 -20.03
N PHE A 8 -39.02 38.02 -19.24
CA PHE A 8 -37.62 37.73 -19.60
C PHE A 8 -37.65 36.79 -20.79
N ASP A 9 -37.34 37.36 -21.94
CA ASP A 9 -37.00 36.67 -23.17
C ASP A 9 -35.91 35.63 -22.86
N LYS A 10 -36.32 34.37 -22.68
CA LYS A 10 -35.39 33.25 -22.72
C LYS A 10 -35.09 33.03 -24.19
N GLY A 11 -34.13 33.80 -24.69
CA GLY A 11 -33.49 33.54 -25.98
C GLY A 11 -33.15 32.05 -26.11
N PRO A 12 -33.05 31.55 -27.34
CA PRO A 12 -32.90 30.12 -27.60
C PRO A 12 -31.74 29.58 -26.78
N ARG A 13 -32.03 28.70 -25.82
CA ARG A 13 -30.99 27.94 -25.13
C ARG A 13 -30.22 27.24 -26.23
N HIS A 14 -28.96 27.64 -26.41
CA HIS A 14 -28.00 26.81 -27.13
C HIS A 14 -28.17 25.40 -26.57
N ARG A 15 -28.48 24.44 -27.45
CA ARG A 15 -28.44 23.03 -27.08
C ARG A 15 -26.98 22.74 -26.76
N THR A 16 -26.61 22.99 -25.52
CA THR A 16 -25.34 22.57 -24.97
C THR A 16 -25.28 21.06 -25.11
N GLY A 17 -24.15 20.55 -25.59
CA GLY A 17 -23.99 19.11 -25.74
C GLY A 17 -24.15 18.43 -24.38
N ILE A 18 -24.52 17.14 -24.34
CA ILE A 18 -24.61 16.36 -23.09
C ILE A 18 -23.31 16.51 -22.27
N LEU A 19 -22.16 16.59 -22.94
CA LEU A 19 -20.86 16.85 -22.31
C LEU A 19 -20.81 18.20 -21.59
N GLU A 20 -21.29 19.28 -22.20
CA GLU A 20 -21.26 20.62 -21.62
C GLU A 20 -22.19 20.72 -20.41
N ASP A 21 -23.36 20.08 -20.47
CA ASP A 21 -24.29 19.98 -19.34
C ASP A 21 -23.66 19.19 -18.18
N LEU A 22 -22.97 18.08 -18.47
CA LEU A 22 -22.24 17.30 -17.47
C LEU A 22 -21.10 18.10 -16.84
N LEU A 23 -20.31 18.83 -17.64
CA LEU A 23 -19.22 19.68 -17.14
C LEU A 23 -19.73 20.82 -16.24
N ASP A 24 -20.87 21.44 -16.56
CA ASP A 24 -21.50 22.45 -15.69
C ASP A 24 -21.99 21.85 -14.36
N ILE A 25 -22.58 20.65 -14.40
CA ILE A 25 -22.99 19.92 -13.20
C ILE A 25 -21.76 19.59 -12.35
N ASP A 26 -20.70 19.05 -12.94
CA ASP A 26 -19.47 18.65 -12.23
C ASP A 26 -18.78 19.86 -11.60
N ALA A 27 -18.69 20.99 -12.30
CA ALA A 27 -18.15 22.24 -11.76
C ALA A 27 -18.94 22.71 -10.53
N ARG A 28 -20.29 22.63 -10.58
CA ARG A 28 -21.15 22.99 -9.44
C ARG A 28 -21.01 22.00 -8.29
N LEU A 29 -20.90 20.70 -8.57
CA LEU A 29 -20.68 19.68 -7.56
C LEU A 29 -19.37 19.94 -6.81
N LEU A 30 -18.26 20.11 -7.53
CA LEU A 30 -16.95 20.41 -6.94
C LEU A 30 -16.96 21.69 -6.11
N ALA A 31 -17.66 22.74 -6.55
CA ALA A 31 -17.84 23.96 -5.76
C ALA A 31 -18.58 23.71 -4.43
N GLN A 32 -19.63 22.87 -4.44
CA GLN A 32 -20.32 22.47 -3.21
C GLN A 32 -19.45 21.59 -2.30
N VAL A 33 -18.66 20.67 -2.87
CA VAL A 33 -17.69 19.86 -2.11
C VAL A 33 -16.68 20.76 -1.41
N ALA A 34 -16.07 21.71 -2.12
CA ALA A 34 -15.11 22.66 -1.55
C ALA A 34 -15.73 23.53 -0.45
N ARG A 35 -16.99 23.96 -0.62
CA ARG A 35 -17.73 24.70 0.41
C ARG A 35 -17.98 23.84 1.65
N ARG A 36 -18.45 22.60 1.47
CA ARG A 36 -18.68 21.64 2.56
C ARG A 36 -17.38 21.34 3.31
N MET A 37 -16.28 21.13 2.59
CA MET A 37 -14.94 20.91 3.15
C MET A 37 -14.57 22.02 4.13
N LYS A 38 -14.71 23.30 3.75
CA LYS A 38 -14.43 24.46 4.62
C LYS A 38 -15.31 24.47 5.88
N LEU A 39 -16.58 24.07 5.78
CA LEU A 39 -17.50 23.98 6.92
C LEU A 39 -17.11 22.83 7.85
N VAL A 40 -16.76 21.66 7.30
CA VAL A 40 -16.29 20.50 8.07
C VAL A 40 -15.01 20.85 8.84
N GLN A 41 -14.04 21.51 8.20
CA GLN A 41 -12.82 21.97 8.87
C GLN A 41 -13.11 22.89 10.05
N ARG A 42 -14.04 23.83 9.87
CA ARG A 42 -14.47 24.75 10.92
C ARG A 42 -15.16 24.01 12.07
N ALA A 43 -16.03 23.05 11.74
CA ALA A 43 -16.73 22.24 12.73
C ALA A 43 -15.79 21.31 13.51
N ALA A 44 -14.78 20.75 12.85
CA ALA A 44 -13.78 19.87 13.46
C ALA A 44 -12.81 20.63 14.40
N LYS A 45 -12.72 21.96 14.31
CA LYS A 45 -11.87 22.81 15.17
C LYS A 45 -10.41 22.32 15.29
N GLY A 46 -9.83 21.82 14.19
CA GLY A 46 -8.46 21.29 14.19
C GLY A 46 -8.32 19.83 14.64
N ARG A 47 -9.42 19.13 14.89
CA ARG A 47 -9.43 17.69 15.16
C ARG A 47 -9.51 16.91 13.86
N GLN A 48 -8.98 15.69 13.86
CA GLN A 48 -9.10 14.74 12.74
C GLN A 48 -10.45 14.02 12.69
N VAL A 49 -11.39 14.38 13.57
CA VAL A 49 -12.71 13.75 13.67
C VAL A 49 -13.76 14.83 13.93
N LEU A 50 -14.94 14.67 13.31
CA LEU A 50 -16.12 15.48 13.59
C LEU A 50 -16.77 15.06 14.91
N ASP A 51 -17.56 15.96 15.49
CA ASP A 51 -18.40 15.59 16.62
C ASP A 51 -19.41 14.49 16.22
N ARG A 52 -19.57 13.46 17.07
CA ARG A 52 -20.35 12.26 16.75
C ARG A 52 -21.83 12.58 16.52
N ASP A 53 -22.39 13.51 17.28
CA ASP A 53 -23.80 13.87 17.16
C ASP A 53 -24.04 14.71 15.91
N LEU A 54 -23.10 15.60 15.59
CA LEU A 54 -23.11 16.35 14.33
C LEU A 54 -23.01 15.41 13.11
N GLU A 55 -22.09 14.45 13.13
CA GLU A 55 -21.93 13.48 12.04
C GLU A 55 -23.20 12.64 11.84
N LYS A 56 -23.84 12.20 12.93
CA LYS A 56 -25.11 11.48 12.89
C LYS A 56 -26.23 12.31 12.27
N GLN A 57 -26.34 13.60 12.62
CA GLN A 57 -27.33 14.51 12.05
C GLN A 57 -27.08 14.73 10.55
N LEU A 58 -25.82 14.97 10.16
CA LEU A 58 -25.43 15.14 8.76
C LEU A 58 -25.76 13.90 7.93
N TRP A 59 -25.44 12.70 8.44
CA TRP A 59 -25.76 11.45 7.76
C TRP A 59 -27.28 11.26 7.60
N SER A 60 -28.06 11.53 8.65
CA SER A 60 -29.52 11.38 8.59
C SER A 60 -30.15 12.28 7.53
N ALA A 61 -29.73 13.55 7.46
CA ALA A 61 -30.21 14.49 6.46
C ALA A 61 -29.78 14.09 5.04
N PHE A 62 -28.52 13.66 4.88
CA PHE A 62 -27.98 13.23 3.59
C PHE A 62 -28.66 11.95 3.06
N ASP A 63 -28.90 10.95 3.91
CA ASP A 63 -29.63 9.72 3.59
C ASP A 63 -31.06 10.06 3.14
N GLN A 64 -31.74 10.98 3.84
CA GLN A 64 -33.09 11.42 3.45
C GLN A 64 -33.12 12.10 2.08
N MET A 65 -32.20 13.04 1.82
CA MET A 65 -32.10 13.73 0.53
C MET A 65 -31.78 12.77 -0.62
N SER A 66 -30.89 11.81 -0.39
CA SER A 66 -30.52 10.83 -1.42
C SER A 66 -31.69 9.97 -1.89
N ARG A 67 -32.58 9.56 -0.96
CA ARG A 67 -33.78 8.77 -1.27
C ARG A 67 -34.80 9.55 -2.08
N GLN A 68 -34.87 10.87 -1.92
CA GLN A 68 -35.75 11.73 -2.74
C GLN A 68 -35.29 11.80 -4.20
N GLN A 69 -34.01 11.50 -4.46
CA GLN A 69 -33.39 11.51 -5.77
C GLN A 69 -33.21 10.09 -6.34
N ASP A 70 -33.78 9.08 -5.68
CA ASP A 70 -33.68 7.65 -6.04
C ASP A 70 -32.23 7.17 -6.23
N LEU A 71 -31.30 7.73 -5.46
CA LEU A 71 -29.88 7.37 -5.54
C LEU A 71 -29.60 6.05 -4.83
N ASP A 72 -28.69 5.26 -5.41
CA ASP A 72 -28.27 3.99 -4.81
C ASP A 72 -27.75 4.21 -3.36
N PRO A 73 -28.32 3.51 -2.36
CA PRO A 73 -27.95 3.71 -0.95
C PRO A 73 -26.51 3.35 -0.62
N ARG A 74 -25.88 2.46 -1.40
CA ARG A 74 -24.48 2.06 -1.20
C ARG A 74 -23.55 3.15 -1.72
N LEU A 75 -23.77 3.64 -2.93
CA LEU A 75 -22.99 4.73 -3.53
C LEU A 75 -23.14 6.02 -2.73
N THR A 76 -24.34 6.33 -2.26
CA THR A 76 -24.61 7.50 -1.41
C THR A 76 -23.77 7.49 -0.13
N ARG A 77 -23.61 6.34 0.52
CA ARG A 77 -22.78 6.23 1.74
C ARG A 77 -21.30 6.39 1.46
N GLN A 78 -20.83 5.78 0.37
CA GLN A 78 -19.44 5.94 -0.08
C GLN A 78 -19.18 7.42 -0.36
N LEU A 79 -20.08 8.09 -1.07
CA LEU A 79 -20.02 9.52 -1.30
C LEU A 79 -19.99 10.31 0.02
N PHE A 80 -20.86 10.01 1.00
CA PHE A 80 -20.84 10.71 2.29
C PHE A 80 -19.52 10.54 3.04
N ALA A 81 -18.97 9.32 3.07
CA ALA A 81 -17.67 9.03 3.68
C ALA A 81 -16.54 9.79 2.98
N LEU A 82 -16.51 9.79 1.64
CA LEU A 82 -15.56 10.54 0.82
C LEU A 82 -15.67 12.05 1.07
N LEU A 83 -16.89 12.60 1.07
CA LEU A 83 -17.14 14.01 1.40
C LEU A 83 -16.64 14.38 2.80
N GLY A 84 -16.76 13.48 3.77
CA GLY A 84 -16.19 13.63 5.12
C GLY A 84 -14.65 13.67 5.09
N ALA A 85 -14.03 12.76 4.35
CA ALA A 85 -12.57 12.65 4.22
C ALA A 85 -11.94 13.94 3.67
N PHE A 86 -12.50 14.54 2.60
CA PHE A 86 -12.00 15.80 2.05
C PHE A 86 -11.84 16.92 3.11
N GLY A 87 -12.78 17.00 4.07
CA GLY A 87 -12.74 17.99 5.14
C GLY A 87 -11.66 17.76 6.19
N LEU A 88 -11.29 16.50 6.43
CA LEU A 88 -10.41 16.09 7.52
C LEU A 88 -8.96 15.85 7.05
N GLU A 89 -8.75 15.46 5.79
CA GLU A 89 -7.42 15.27 5.17
C GLU A 89 -6.69 16.58 4.90
N ALA A 90 -7.41 17.64 4.55
CA ALA A 90 -6.83 18.92 4.10
C ALA A 90 -6.09 19.74 5.17
N GLN A 91 -5.90 19.23 6.39
CA GLN A 91 -4.99 19.84 7.38
C GLN A 91 -3.56 19.31 7.31
N SER A 92 -3.32 18.10 6.77
CA SER A 92 -1.96 17.54 6.63
C SER A 92 -1.25 18.03 5.37
N GLN A 93 -1.98 18.28 4.28
CA GLN A 93 -1.41 18.60 2.96
C GLN A 93 -1.17 20.10 2.69
N ARG A 94 -1.79 21.03 3.44
CA ARG A 94 -1.67 22.49 3.20
C ARG A 94 -0.25 23.06 3.36
N ARG A 95 0.71 22.31 3.91
CA ARG A 95 2.10 22.77 4.05
C ARG A 95 2.94 22.66 2.77
N ALA A 96 2.46 22.00 1.71
CA ALA A 96 3.22 21.79 0.47
C ALA A 96 2.99 22.85 -0.63
N ALA A 97 2.06 23.80 -0.43
CA ALA A 97 1.62 24.71 -1.49
C ALA A 97 2.61 25.84 -1.86
N ASP A 98 3.71 26.04 -1.11
CA ASP A 98 4.61 27.17 -1.39
C ASP A 98 5.71 26.85 -2.42
N LYS A 99 6.06 25.57 -2.65
CA LYS A 99 6.92 25.11 -3.77
C LYS A 99 6.63 23.64 -4.13
N PRO A 100 6.18 23.33 -5.36
CA PRO A 100 5.96 21.95 -5.77
C PRO A 100 7.28 21.19 -5.87
N PHE A 101 7.27 19.90 -5.51
CA PHE A 101 8.48 19.07 -5.53
C PHE A 101 8.76 18.65 -6.97
N THR A 102 9.75 19.28 -7.60
CA THR A 102 10.06 19.08 -9.02
C THR A 102 11.11 17.99 -9.21
N LEU A 103 10.80 17.00 -10.03
CA LEU A 103 11.66 15.89 -10.39
C LEU A 103 12.56 16.30 -11.56
N ALA A 104 13.80 16.64 -11.25
CA ALA A 104 14.83 17.00 -12.22
C ALA A 104 16.11 16.19 -11.91
N PRO A 105 16.15 14.89 -12.26
CA PRO A 105 17.35 14.09 -12.04
C PRO A 105 18.51 14.61 -12.91
N ARG A 106 19.74 14.36 -12.45
CA ARG A 106 20.94 14.67 -13.23
C ARG A 106 21.03 13.77 -14.46
N SER A 107 21.53 14.29 -15.58
CA SER A 107 21.64 13.58 -16.86
C SER A 107 22.87 12.67 -16.97
N GLU A 108 23.75 12.69 -15.96
CA GLU A 108 24.96 11.86 -15.91
C GLU A 108 24.61 10.37 -15.70
N SER A 109 25.46 9.49 -16.23
CA SER A 109 25.32 8.04 -16.05
C SER A 109 25.38 7.67 -14.57
N VAL A 110 24.46 6.81 -14.15
CA VAL A 110 24.34 6.42 -12.74
C VAL A 110 25.44 5.44 -12.35
N ASP A 111 25.98 5.66 -11.16
CA ASP A 111 26.90 4.77 -10.46
C ASP A 111 26.31 4.49 -9.07
N MET A 112 25.45 3.47 -9.00
CA MET A 112 24.75 3.08 -7.78
C MET A 112 25.36 1.79 -7.22
N ASP A 113 25.87 1.84 -5.99
CA ASP A 113 26.33 0.66 -5.25
C ASP A 113 25.88 0.81 -3.79
N ILE A 114 24.76 0.15 -3.47
CA ILE A 114 24.07 0.31 -2.19
C ILE A 114 23.66 -1.04 -1.62
N THR A 115 23.32 -1.07 -0.34
CA THR A 115 22.58 -2.16 0.25
C THR A 115 21.12 -2.07 -0.21
N GLY A 116 20.63 -3.13 -0.84
CA GLY A 116 19.26 -3.15 -1.35
C GLY A 116 18.22 -3.05 -0.21
N PRO A 117 17.02 -2.50 -0.47
CA PRO A 117 15.94 -2.52 0.49
C PRO A 117 15.56 -3.96 0.86
N ARG A 118 15.41 -4.27 2.15
CA ARG A 118 15.04 -5.61 2.63
C ARG A 118 13.56 -5.90 2.38
N SER A 119 13.23 -7.18 2.18
CA SER A 119 11.86 -7.65 1.91
C SER A 119 10.87 -7.21 2.98
N ARG A 120 9.95 -6.31 2.62
CA ARG A 120 8.91 -5.82 3.53
C ARG A 120 7.94 -6.92 3.94
N ALA A 121 7.64 -7.86 3.03
CA ALA A 121 6.77 -8.99 3.33
C ALA A 121 7.37 -9.87 4.43
N ARG A 122 8.65 -10.29 4.30
CA ARG A 122 9.31 -11.09 5.33
C ARG A 122 9.38 -10.40 6.68
N VAL A 123 9.67 -9.10 6.70
CA VAL A 123 9.73 -8.32 7.95
C VAL A 123 8.37 -8.38 8.66
N ARG A 124 7.25 -8.17 7.95
CA ARG A 124 5.90 -8.24 8.55
C ARG A 124 5.56 -9.62 9.10
N LEU A 125 5.89 -10.69 8.35
CA LEU A 125 5.61 -12.06 8.79
C LEU A 125 6.46 -12.48 9.99
N LEU A 126 7.73 -12.08 10.02
CA LEU A 126 8.60 -12.30 11.18
C LEU A 126 8.17 -11.47 12.39
N ALA A 127 7.74 -10.23 12.18
CA ALA A 127 7.14 -9.41 13.25
C ALA A 127 5.90 -10.09 13.83
N LEU A 128 5.03 -10.63 12.97
CA LEU A 128 3.84 -11.37 13.36
C LEU A 128 4.18 -12.60 14.21
N LEU A 129 5.15 -13.42 13.77
CA LEU A 129 5.60 -14.60 14.52
C LEU A 129 6.29 -14.23 15.83
N ALA A 130 7.15 -13.21 15.85
CA ALA A 130 7.80 -12.75 17.07
C ALA A 130 6.77 -12.24 18.09
N ALA A 131 5.77 -11.47 17.64
CA ALA A 131 4.66 -11.04 18.48
C ALA A 131 3.85 -12.22 19.02
N ALA A 132 3.46 -13.16 18.16
CA ALA A 132 2.62 -14.30 18.52
C ALA A 132 3.33 -15.37 19.37
N THR A 133 4.66 -15.38 19.39
CA THR A 133 5.46 -16.34 20.17
C THR A 133 6.18 -15.70 21.36
N GLY A 134 6.20 -14.37 21.47
CA GLY A 134 6.94 -13.65 22.50
C GLY A 134 8.47 -13.76 22.40
N GLN A 135 9.00 -14.26 21.28
CA GLN A 135 10.44 -14.51 21.11
C GLN A 135 11.20 -13.27 20.66
N SER A 136 12.46 -13.17 21.09
CA SER A 136 13.34 -12.06 20.70
C SER A 136 13.70 -12.09 19.22
N LEU A 137 13.66 -10.92 18.60
CA LEU A 137 13.98 -10.71 17.19
C LEU A 137 14.65 -9.35 17.02
N ARG A 138 15.70 -9.27 16.21
CA ARG A 138 16.31 -8.02 15.75
C ARG A 138 16.55 -8.13 14.25
N ILE A 139 15.91 -7.26 13.49
CA ILE A 139 16.11 -7.15 12.04
C ILE A 139 16.66 -5.76 11.75
N GLY A 140 17.86 -5.68 11.19
CA GLY A 140 18.46 -4.42 10.73
C GLY A 140 18.24 -4.17 9.24
N GLY A 141 18.39 -2.91 8.81
CA GLY A 141 18.22 -2.48 7.43
C GLY A 141 16.77 -2.58 6.93
N VAL A 142 15.78 -2.47 7.82
CA VAL A 142 14.36 -2.59 7.44
C VAL A 142 13.91 -1.36 6.65
N VAL A 143 13.00 -1.57 5.70
CA VAL A 143 12.23 -0.47 5.12
C VAL A 143 11.10 -0.14 6.09
N LEU A 144 11.31 0.86 6.94
CA LEU A 144 10.34 1.28 7.96
C LEU A 144 9.15 2.04 7.33
N SER A 145 8.30 1.30 6.64
CA SER A 145 7.09 1.80 5.97
C SER A 145 5.92 1.99 6.95
N ASP A 146 4.99 2.89 6.64
CA ASP A 146 3.78 3.11 7.46
C ASP A 146 3.00 1.81 7.74
N PRO A 147 2.77 0.89 6.77
CA PRO A 147 2.09 -0.38 7.05
C PRO A 147 2.81 -1.27 8.07
N LEU A 148 4.15 -1.19 8.14
CA LEU A 148 4.92 -1.93 9.15
C LEU A 148 4.73 -1.30 10.54
N ILE A 149 4.79 0.04 10.62
CA ILE A 149 4.55 0.77 11.86
C ILE A 149 3.13 0.50 12.38
N GLU A 150 2.13 0.50 11.50
CA GLU A 150 0.73 0.21 11.85
C GLU A 150 0.56 -1.23 12.34
N LEU A 151 1.17 -2.21 11.66
CA LEU A 151 1.19 -3.61 12.11
C LEU A 151 1.77 -3.73 13.52
N VAL A 152 2.93 -3.11 13.77
CA VAL A 152 3.57 -3.14 15.09
C VAL A 152 2.65 -2.53 16.16
N LYS A 153 2.08 -1.35 15.88
CA LYS A 153 1.15 -0.68 16.80
C LYS A 153 -0.10 -1.52 17.08
N ALA A 154 -0.63 -2.22 16.08
CA ALA A 154 -1.80 -3.07 16.24
C ALA A 154 -1.47 -4.33 17.05
N LEU A 155 -0.32 -4.97 16.81
CA LEU A 155 0.12 -6.13 17.59
C LEU A 155 0.41 -5.75 19.05
N ASN A 156 1.02 -4.59 19.30
CA ASN A 156 1.25 -4.10 20.66
C ASN A 156 -0.05 -3.78 21.42
N GLN A 157 -1.12 -3.35 20.73
CA GLN A 157 -2.45 -3.23 21.35
C GLN A 157 -3.01 -4.57 21.83
N CYS A 158 -2.56 -5.68 21.24
CA CYS A 158 -2.93 -7.04 21.64
C CYS A 158 -1.96 -7.67 22.67
N GLY A 159 -0.95 -6.95 23.17
CA GLY A 159 0.01 -7.48 24.15
C GLY A 159 1.40 -7.84 23.61
N ALA A 160 1.70 -7.56 22.34
CA ALA A 160 3.06 -7.70 21.82
C ALA A 160 4.03 -6.66 22.42
N HIS A 161 5.33 -6.96 22.34
CA HIS A 161 6.42 -6.08 22.77
C HIS A 161 7.41 -5.80 21.63
N LEU A 162 6.88 -5.24 20.55
CA LEU A 162 7.63 -4.83 19.38
C LEU A 162 8.01 -3.34 19.45
N SER A 163 9.23 -3.00 19.01
CA SER A 163 9.73 -1.63 18.88
C SER A 163 10.50 -1.47 17.57
N TRP A 164 10.79 -0.24 17.19
CA TRP A 164 11.54 0.06 15.97
C TRP A 164 12.42 1.30 16.13
N THR A 165 13.49 1.35 15.35
CA THR A 165 14.31 2.53 15.07
C THR A 165 14.13 2.94 13.62
N ASP A 166 14.87 3.95 13.15
CA ASP A 166 14.84 4.39 11.75
C ASP A 166 15.26 3.29 10.75
N ASP A 167 16.01 2.28 11.21
CA ASP A 167 16.61 1.25 10.37
C ASP A 167 16.45 -0.19 10.92
N ALA A 168 15.83 -0.38 12.08
CA ALA A 168 15.67 -1.71 12.67
C ALA A 168 14.27 -1.95 13.26
N LEU A 169 13.87 -3.22 13.25
CA LEU A 169 12.72 -3.73 13.98
C LEU A 169 13.22 -4.67 15.09
N GLU A 170 12.67 -4.51 16.29
CA GLU A 170 13.07 -5.27 17.47
C GLU A 170 11.85 -5.86 18.18
N ALA A 171 12.00 -7.08 18.70
CA ALA A 171 11.07 -7.71 19.63
C ALA A 171 11.84 -8.01 20.91
N ALA A 172 11.41 -7.44 22.03
CA ALA A 172 11.92 -7.84 23.33
C ALA A 172 11.40 -9.24 23.64
N GLY A 173 12.30 -10.17 23.99
CA GLY A 173 11.85 -11.49 24.45
C GLY A 173 11.09 -11.35 25.76
N LEU A 174 9.95 -12.02 25.86
CA LEU A 174 9.24 -12.12 27.13
C LEU A 174 10.00 -13.09 28.04
N GLU A 175 10.48 -12.60 29.19
CA GLU A 175 11.08 -13.47 30.21
C GLU A 175 10.00 -14.38 30.79
N LYS A 176 10.19 -15.71 30.63
CA LYS A 176 9.38 -16.79 31.26
C LYS A 176 7.92 -16.40 31.53
N THR A 177 7.17 -16.05 30.49
CA THR A 177 5.72 -16.04 30.59
C THR A 177 5.22 -17.49 30.57
N SER A 178 4.25 -17.81 31.42
CA SER A 178 3.56 -19.11 31.39
C SER A 178 2.68 -19.28 30.15
N ASP A 179 2.41 -18.21 29.41
CA ASP A 179 1.66 -18.22 28.17
C ASP A 179 2.57 -18.49 26.97
N GLU A 180 2.26 -19.56 26.24
CA GLU A 180 2.89 -19.92 24.95
C GLU A 180 2.48 -18.97 23.81
N PHE A 181 1.48 -18.10 24.04
CA PHE A 181 0.94 -17.14 23.07
C PHE A 181 0.53 -15.85 23.79
N PRO A 182 1.31 -14.76 23.70
CA PRO A 182 1.12 -13.57 24.53
C PRO A 182 0.07 -12.59 23.99
N LEU A 183 -0.58 -12.89 22.87
CA LEU A 183 -1.55 -11.99 22.26
C LEU A 183 -2.96 -12.26 22.77
N HIS A 184 -3.64 -11.21 23.22
CA HIS A 184 -5.00 -11.27 23.76
C HIS A 184 -5.97 -10.49 22.87
N PHE A 185 -7.03 -11.19 22.43
CA PHE A 185 -8.04 -10.63 21.53
C PHE A 185 -9.45 -10.58 22.13
N GLU A 186 -9.71 -11.30 23.21
CA GLU A 186 -11.02 -11.31 23.85
C GLU A 186 -11.37 -9.93 24.41
N ASP A 187 -12.56 -9.45 24.03
CA ASP A 187 -13.09 -8.11 24.33
C ASP A 187 -12.21 -6.93 23.90
N ALA A 188 -11.18 -7.18 23.09
CA ALA A 188 -10.28 -6.16 22.57
C ALA A 188 -10.95 -5.31 21.49
N LEU A 189 -10.65 -4.00 21.49
CA LEU A 189 -10.90 -3.09 20.38
C LEU A 189 -9.55 -2.67 19.80
N VAL A 190 -9.20 -3.20 18.62
CA VAL A 190 -7.89 -2.99 18.01
C VAL A 190 -8.03 -2.10 16.78
N PHE A 191 -7.21 -1.04 16.71
CA PHE A 191 -7.09 -0.21 15.51
C PHE A 191 -6.04 -0.82 14.57
N ALA A 192 -6.48 -1.29 13.40
CA ALA A 192 -5.69 -2.04 12.42
C ALA A 192 -4.93 -1.18 11.39
N GLY A 193 -5.00 0.15 11.47
CA GLY A 193 -4.35 1.04 10.50
C GLY A 193 -5.18 1.27 9.24
N GLU A 194 -4.50 1.48 8.11
CA GLU A 194 -5.09 1.79 6.80
C GLU A 194 -5.05 0.60 5.82
N GLU A 195 -4.08 -0.31 5.97
CA GLU A 195 -3.78 -1.36 4.97
C GLU A 195 -4.39 -2.74 5.33
N PRO A 196 -4.92 -3.50 4.36
CA PRO A 196 -5.63 -4.77 4.61
C PRO A 196 -4.83 -5.87 5.33
N PHE A 197 -3.52 -6.02 5.09
CA PHE A 197 -2.74 -7.11 5.67
C PHE A 197 -2.77 -7.09 7.20
N THR A 198 -2.66 -5.91 7.83
CA THR A 198 -2.70 -5.80 9.30
C THR A 198 -4.03 -6.32 9.86
N LEU A 199 -5.16 -5.92 9.26
CA LEU A 199 -6.47 -6.45 9.63
C LEU A 199 -6.54 -7.97 9.46
N TYR A 200 -6.08 -8.48 8.33
CA TYR A 200 -6.06 -9.91 8.02
C TYR A 200 -5.21 -10.71 9.00
N ALA A 201 -4.04 -10.19 9.38
CA ALA A 201 -3.16 -10.80 10.37
C ALA A 201 -3.80 -10.85 11.77
N LEU A 202 -4.44 -9.77 12.20
CA LEU A 202 -5.17 -9.72 13.46
C LEU A 202 -6.34 -10.71 13.49
N ILE A 203 -7.12 -10.77 12.40
CA ILE A 203 -8.21 -11.75 12.27
C ILE A 203 -7.64 -13.16 12.38
N ALA A 204 -6.61 -13.49 11.58
CA ALA A 204 -6.02 -14.83 11.55
C ALA A 204 -5.48 -15.28 12.92
N LEU A 205 -4.85 -14.39 13.69
CA LEU A 205 -4.40 -14.70 15.05
C LEU A 205 -5.56 -14.87 16.03
N ALA A 206 -6.59 -14.04 15.93
CA ALA A 206 -7.76 -14.09 16.81
C ALA A 206 -8.63 -15.35 16.59
N LEU A 207 -8.44 -16.10 15.49
CA LEU A 207 -9.13 -17.36 15.24
C LEU A 207 -8.69 -18.50 16.18
N ARG A 208 -7.52 -18.37 16.82
CA ARG A 208 -6.96 -19.40 17.71
C ARG A 208 -7.88 -19.70 18.89
N ASP A 209 -8.38 -18.64 19.52
CA ASP A 209 -9.12 -18.72 20.76
C ASP A 209 -10.60 -18.36 20.55
N ALA A 210 -11.48 -18.99 21.34
CA ALA A 210 -12.88 -18.62 21.36
C ALA A 210 -13.03 -17.24 22.01
N GLY A 211 -13.77 -16.34 21.38
CA GLY A 211 -13.92 -14.99 21.91
C GLY A 211 -14.63 -14.03 20.97
N ARG A 212 -14.64 -12.76 21.39
CA ARG A 212 -15.20 -11.66 20.63
C ARG A 212 -14.18 -10.54 20.55
N SER A 213 -13.90 -10.07 19.34
CA SER A 213 -12.94 -8.99 19.12
C SER A 213 -13.55 -7.94 18.20
N LYS A 214 -13.16 -6.69 18.36
CA LYS A 214 -13.60 -5.58 17.51
C LYS A 214 -12.40 -4.97 16.82
N PHE A 215 -12.52 -4.77 15.51
CA PHE A 215 -11.51 -4.14 14.69
C PHE A 215 -12.04 -2.82 14.15
N ALA A 216 -11.26 -1.77 14.35
CA ALA A 216 -11.44 -0.46 13.74
C ALA A 216 -10.27 -0.16 12.80
N GLY A 217 -10.44 0.81 11.91
CA GLY A 217 -9.40 1.18 10.97
C GLY A 217 -9.64 2.54 10.34
N GLY A 218 -8.68 2.93 9.53
CA GLY A 218 -8.66 4.16 8.77
C GLY A 218 -9.57 4.15 7.55
N VAL A 219 -9.40 5.13 6.67
CA VAL A 219 -10.26 5.33 5.49
C VAL A 219 -10.17 4.14 4.53
N GLY A 220 -8.97 3.59 4.31
CA GLY A 220 -8.75 2.40 3.49
C GLY A 220 -9.59 1.21 3.97
N LEU A 221 -9.49 0.88 5.25
CA LEU A 221 -10.22 -0.27 5.82
C LEU A 221 -11.73 -0.04 5.99
N LYS A 222 -12.19 1.21 6.10
CA LYS A 222 -13.63 1.55 6.10
C LYS A 222 -14.28 1.32 4.74
N SER A 223 -13.52 1.53 3.66
CA SER A 223 -13.99 1.35 2.27
C SER A 223 -13.75 -0.06 1.72
N LEU A 224 -12.87 -0.84 2.34
CA LEU A 224 -12.57 -2.23 2.00
C LEU A 224 -13.84 -3.10 2.03
N ASP A 225 -14.00 -3.95 1.02
CA ASP A 225 -15.09 -4.94 0.98
C ASP A 225 -14.66 -6.24 1.66
N LEU A 226 -15.24 -6.55 2.82
CA LEU A 226 -14.90 -7.74 3.60
C LEU A 226 -15.72 -8.98 3.22
N ARG A 227 -16.68 -8.87 2.28
CA ARG A 227 -17.50 -10.00 1.81
C ARG A 227 -16.71 -11.23 1.36
N PRO A 228 -15.53 -11.11 0.71
CA PRO A 228 -14.75 -12.29 0.35
C PRO A 228 -14.40 -13.19 1.54
N LEU A 229 -14.46 -12.68 2.78
CA LEU A 229 -14.19 -13.46 3.99
C LEU A 229 -15.42 -14.25 4.48
N ASP A 230 -16.64 -13.89 4.05
CA ASP A 230 -17.90 -14.46 4.57
C ASP A 230 -18.03 -15.96 4.29
N ALA A 231 -17.43 -16.45 3.20
CA ALA A 231 -17.44 -17.87 2.86
C ALA A 231 -16.36 -18.67 3.60
N LEU A 232 -15.25 -18.02 3.99
CA LEU A 232 -14.07 -18.69 4.55
C LEU A 232 -14.10 -18.73 6.07
N LEU A 233 -14.46 -17.62 6.72
CA LEU A 233 -14.45 -17.52 8.19
C LEU A 233 -15.37 -18.56 8.87
N PRO A 234 -16.58 -18.87 8.38
CA PRO A 234 -17.41 -19.91 8.99
C PRO A 234 -16.76 -21.30 8.98
N GLN A 235 -16.00 -21.63 7.94
CA GLN A 235 -15.23 -22.89 7.87
C GLN A 235 -14.11 -22.91 8.91
N LEU A 236 -13.60 -21.73 9.28
CA LEU A 236 -12.58 -21.54 10.32
C LEU A 236 -13.20 -21.34 11.71
N GLY A 237 -14.51 -21.61 11.88
CA GLY A 237 -15.18 -21.51 13.17
C GLY A 237 -15.43 -20.07 13.63
N ALA A 238 -15.50 -19.11 12.71
CA ALA A 238 -15.68 -17.71 13.05
C ALA A 238 -16.67 -16.98 12.15
N ARG A 239 -17.11 -15.81 12.59
CA ARG A 239 -17.94 -14.89 11.81
C ARG A 239 -17.45 -13.47 11.99
N LEU A 240 -17.32 -12.74 10.90
CA LEU A 240 -17.09 -11.30 10.92
C LEU A 240 -18.41 -10.58 10.64
N ALA A 241 -18.83 -9.72 11.57
CA ALA A 241 -20.06 -8.95 11.45
C ALA A 241 -19.72 -7.45 11.44
N PRO A 242 -20.07 -6.70 10.37
CA PRO A 242 -19.87 -5.26 10.38
C PRO A 242 -20.69 -4.63 11.51
N MET A 243 -20.08 -3.73 12.28
CA MET A 243 -20.78 -3.05 13.38
C MET A 243 -21.79 -2.03 12.86
N ASN A 244 -21.57 -1.55 11.64
CA ASN A 244 -22.54 -0.76 10.91
C ASN A 244 -23.12 -1.63 9.77
N PRO A 245 -24.39 -2.07 9.84
CA PRO A 245 -25.02 -2.92 8.82
C PRO A 245 -25.03 -2.31 7.42
N ARG A 246 -24.74 -1.01 7.33
CA ARG A 246 -24.76 -0.21 6.12
C ARG A 246 -23.42 -0.19 5.39
N THR A 247 -22.34 -0.65 6.01
CA THR A 247 -20.98 -0.69 5.45
C THR A 247 -20.46 -2.12 5.42
N ARG A 248 -19.56 -2.40 4.48
CA ARG A 248 -18.93 -3.73 4.32
C ARG A 248 -17.48 -3.77 4.81
N GLY A 249 -16.90 -2.62 5.13
CA GLY A 249 -15.59 -2.50 5.76
C GLY A 249 -15.67 -2.37 7.27
N LEU A 250 -14.59 -1.87 7.86
CA LEU A 250 -14.50 -1.59 9.30
C LEU A 250 -15.38 -0.40 9.71
N PRO A 251 -15.83 -0.33 10.99
CA PRO A 251 -15.55 -1.26 12.07
C PRO A 251 -16.35 -2.57 11.98
N ALA A 252 -15.71 -3.68 12.36
CA ALA A 252 -16.30 -5.01 12.34
C ALA A 252 -15.98 -5.78 13.63
N ARG A 253 -16.86 -6.70 13.99
CA ARG A 253 -16.73 -7.58 15.15
C ARG A 253 -16.51 -9.00 14.69
N LEU A 254 -15.42 -9.61 15.13
CA LEU A 254 -15.13 -11.03 14.96
C LEU A 254 -15.71 -11.80 16.15
N GLU A 255 -16.42 -12.88 15.88
CA GLU A 255 -16.86 -13.87 16.86
C GLU A 255 -16.19 -15.20 16.48
N SER A 256 -15.31 -15.73 17.34
CA SER A 256 -14.58 -16.99 17.15
C SER A 256 -14.97 -18.00 18.23
N GLY A 257 -14.89 -19.29 17.90
CA GLY A 257 -15.19 -20.39 18.84
C GLY A 257 -15.96 -21.57 18.25
N GLY A 258 -16.27 -21.54 16.94
CA GLY A 258 -16.77 -22.70 16.22
C GLY A 258 -15.69 -23.74 15.92
N ARG A 259 -16.09 -24.91 15.43
CA ARG A 259 -15.14 -25.95 14.99
C ARG A 259 -14.40 -25.49 13.74
N MET A 260 -13.08 -25.39 13.84
CA MET A 260 -12.20 -25.05 12.72
C MET A 260 -11.97 -26.26 11.80
N ALA A 261 -12.14 -26.07 10.49
CA ALA A 261 -11.75 -27.06 9.49
C ALA A 261 -10.22 -27.12 9.37
N SER A 262 -9.66 -28.34 9.27
CA SER A 262 -8.23 -28.54 9.00
C SER A 262 -7.85 -28.45 7.52
N ARG A 263 -8.84 -28.19 6.64
CA ARG A 263 -8.65 -27.90 5.22
C ARG A 263 -9.66 -26.85 4.75
N ILE A 264 -9.16 -25.89 3.98
CA ILE A 264 -9.96 -24.90 3.26
C ILE A 264 -9.57 -24.86 1.78
N GLU A 265 -10.49 -24.40 0.94
CA GLU A 265 -10.25 -24.10 -0.48
C GLU A 265 -10.49 -22.60 -0.71
N LEU A 266 -9.51 -21.93 -1.31
CA LEU A 266 -9.61 -20.51 -1.59
C LEU A 266 -10.53 -20.28 -2.78
N ALA A 267 -11.37 -19.25 -2.68
CA ALA A 267 -12.11 -18.73 -3.84
C ALA A 267 -11.21 -17.76 -4.64
N PRO A 268 -11.46 -17.53 -5.93
CA PRO A 268 -10.73 -16.52 -6.71
C PRO A 268 -10.75 -15.12 -6.08
N GLU A 269 -11.84 -14.77 -5.40
CA GLU A 269 -12.04 -13.50 -4.72
C GLU A 269 -11.34 -13.43 -3.36
N THR A 270 -10.83 -14.55 -2.85
CA THR A 270 -10.15 -14.59 -1.55
C THR A 270 -8.86 -13.77 -1.65
N PRO A 271 -8.70 -12.71 -0.83
CA PRO A 271 -7.51 -11.86 -0.90
C PRO A 271 -6.24 -12.68 -0.61
N ALA A 272 -5.25 -12.59 -1.49
CA ALA A 272 -3.97 -13.30 -1.33
C ALA A 272 -3.28 -12.94 0.00
N LEU A 273 -3.38 -11.68 0.44
CA LEU A 273 -2.87 -11.23 1.75
C LEU A 273 -3.59 -11.88 2.93
N PHE A 274 -4.89 -12.20 2.80
CA PHE A 274 -5.60 -12.95 3.83
C PHE A 274 -5.15 -14.41 3.88
N ALA A 275 -4.95 -15.04 2.72
CA ALA A 275 -4.38 -16.39 2.64
C ALA A 275 -2.98 -16.46 3.28
N GLN A 276 -2.13 -15.44 3.03
CA GLN A 276 -0.82 -15.32 3.67
C GLN A 276 -0.91 -15.17 5.19
N ALA A 277 -1.80 -14.30 5.69
CA ALA A 277 -2.02 -14.13 7.11
C ALA A 277 -2.50 -15.43 7.78
N LEU A 278 -3.48 -16.13 7.18
CA LEU A 278 -3.97 -17.42 7.66
C LEU A 278 -2.86 -18.48 7.70
N ALA A 279 -2.10 -18.62 6.62
CA ALA A 279 -0.99 -19.58 6.58
C ALA A 279 0.05 -19.29 7.67
N THR A 280 0.37 -18.01 7.90
CA THR A 280 1.37 -17.60 8.89
C THR A 280 0.89 -17.81 10.33
N ALA A 281 -0.42 -17.74 10.59
CA ALA A 281 -1.01 -18.05 11.89
C ALA A 281 -1.29 -19.55 12.08
N ALA A 282 -1.33 -20.34 11.00
CA ALA A 282 -1.84 -21.71 11.03
C ALA A 282 -1.12 -22.67 11.98
N TRP A 283 0.15 -22.41 12.34
CA TRP A 283 0.87 -23.21 13.32
C TRP A 283 0.21 -23.21 14.71
N SER A 284 -0.56 -22.16 15.04
CA SER A 284 -1.22 -22.01 16.33
C SER A 284 -2.60 -22.68 16.39
N TYR A 285 -3.09 -23.18 15.25
CA TYR A 285 -4.40 -23.83 15.17
C TYR A 285 -4.33 -25.30 15.60
N PRO A 286 -5.41 -25.89 16.14
CA PRO A 286 -5.38 -27.21 16.76
C PRO A 286 -4.78 -28.34 15.91
N GLU A 287 -5.05 -28.35 14.60
CA GLU A 287 -4.56 -29.38 13.65
C GLU A 287 -3.58 -28.80 12.61
N GLY A 288 -3.17 -27.54 12.76
CA GLY A 288 -2.57 -26.80 11.65
C GLY A 288 -3.63 -26.40 10.62
N LEU A 289 -3.21 -26.15 9.37
CA LEU A 289 -4.12 -25.84 8.28
C LEU A 289 -3.60 -26.32 6.93
N ARG A 290 -4.52 -26.85 6.12
CA ARG A 290 -4.30 -27.11 4.70
C ARG A 290 -5.07 -26.12 3.85
N ILE A 291 -4.41 -25.50 2.89
CA ILE A 291 -4.97 -24.43 2.05
C ILE A 291 -4.82 -24.83 0.60
N ALA A 292 -5.93 -25.11 -0.09
CA ALA A 292 -5.94 -25.36 -1.53
C ALA A 292 -6.13 -24.06 -2.30
N LEU A 293 -5.32 -23.86 -3.35
CA LEU A 293 -5.45 -22.74 -4.27
C LEU A 293 -6.79 -22.79 -5.01
N CYS A 294 -7.28 -21.63 -5.41
CA CYS A 294 -8.41 -21.58 -6.34
C CYS A 294 -8.03 -22.12 -7.72
N ARG A 295 -9.03 -22.37 -8.57
CA ARG A 295 -8.83 -22.90 -9.93
C ARG A 295 -8.58 -21.83 -10.99
N GLU A 296 -8.85 -20.56 -10.69
CA GLU A 296 -8.64 -19.48 -11.65
C GLU A 296 -7.14 -19.16 -11.72
N PRO A 297 -6.45 -19.32 -12.87
CA PRO A 297 -5.00 -19.26 -12.94
C PRO A 297 -4.38 -17.96 -12.40
N ARG A 298 -5.03 -16.81 -12.65
CA ARG A 298 -4.52 -15.50 -12.22
C ARG A 298 -4.62 -15.33 -10.70
N ALA A 299 -5.80 -15.60 -10.13
CA ALA A 299 -6.00 -15.54 -8.69
C ALA A 299 -5.13 -16.59 -7.96
N ALA A 300 -5.01 -17.80 -8.52
CA ALA A 300 -4.18 -18.87 -7.98
C ALA A 300 -2.69 -18.48 -7.93
N ALA A 301 -2.18 -17.79 -8.96
CA ALA A 301 -0.80 -17.31 -8.99
C ALA A 301 -0.53 -16.27 -7.87
N ALA A 302 -1.44 -15.31 -7.68
CA ALA A 302 -1.31 -14.32 -6.61
C ALA A 302 -1.42 -14.95 -5.21
N GLN A 303 -2.34 -15.91 -5.04
CA GLN A 303 -2.47 -16.68 -3.80
C GLN A 303 -1.22 -17.53 -3.54
N ALA A 304 -0.66 -18.16 -4.57
CA ALA A 304 0.56 -18.95 -4.46
C ALA A 304 1.76 -18.08 -4.05
N GLU A 305 1.99 -16.91 -4.68
CA GLU A 305 3.06 -16.00 -4.30
C GLU A 305 2.98 -15.62 -2.80
N ALA A 306 1.78 -15.31 -2.33
CA ALA A 306 1.56 -14.90 -0.94
C ALA A 306 1.76 -16.06 0.05
N LEU A 307 1.33 -17.28 -0.31
CA LEU A 307 1.49 -18.50 0.50
C LEU A 307 2.93 -19.03 0.48
N ASP A 308 3.64 -18.94 -0.64
CA ASP A 308 5.05 -19.31 -0.77
C ASP A 308 5.92 -18.48 0.19
N GLU A 309 5.65 -17.17 0.31
CA GLU A 309 6.34 -16.32 1.28
C GLU A 309 6.03 -16.71 2.74
N ALA A 310 4.78 -17.07 3.06
CA ALA A 310 4.42 -17.58 4.38
C ALA A 310 5.16 -18.88 4.70
N VAL A 311 5.20 -19.83 3.76
CA VAL A 311 5.95 -21.09 3.91
C VAL A 311 7.43 -20.83 4.13
N ALA A 312 8.04 -19.90 3.38
CA ALA A 312 9.45 -19.56 3.52
C ALA A 312 9.76 -19.07 4.95
N VAL A 313 8.92 -18.18 5.50
CA VAL A 313 9.10 -17.65 6.86
C VAL A 313 8.80 -18.70 7.93
N LEU A 314 7.77 -19.53 7.75
CA LEU A 314 7.47 -20.64 8.68
C LEU A 314 8.61 -21.67 8.72
N THR A 315 9.17 -22.00 7.56
CA THR A 315 10.32 -22.92 7.44
C THR A 315 11.56 -22.32 8.11
N LEU A 316 11.82 -21.03 7.90
CA LEU A 316 12.88 -20.29 8.60
C LEU A 316 12.72 -20.35 10.12
N CYS A 317 11.47 -20.34 10.60
CA CYS A 317 11.11 -20.49 12.01
C CYS A 317 10.91 -21.96 12.45
N GLN A 318 11.44 -22.94 11.70
CA GLN A 318 11.40 -24.37 12.01
C GLN A 318 9.99 -24.98 12.15
N VAL A 319 8.97 -24.35 11.58
CA VAL A 319 7.63 -24.94 11.44
C VAL A 319 7.59 -25.81 10.19
N LYS A 320 7.02 -27.01 10.30
CA LYS A 320 6.81 -27.90 9.14
C LYS A 320 5.71 -27.35 8.24
N ALA A 321 6.11 -26.62 7.21
CA ALA A 321 5.26 -26.06 6.18
C ALA A 321 5.78 -26.40 4.79
N GLY A 322 4.90 -26.53 3.80
CA GLY A 322 5.31 -26.78 2.42
C GLY A 322 4.16 -26.87 1.45
N ARG A 323 4.49 -26.75 0.16
CA ARG A 323 3.56 -26.92 -0.96
C ARG A 323 3.56 -28.37 -1.46
N LYS A 324 2.37 -28.91 -1.73
CA LYS A 324 2.13 -30.23 -2.33
C LYS A 324 1.13 -30.07 -3.48
N GLY A 325 1.66 -29.90 -4.71
CA GLY A 325 0.82 -29.54 -5.85
C GLY A 325 0.15 -28.18 -5.64
N ASP A 326 -1.17 -28.14 -5.67
CA ASP A 326 -1.96 -26.91 -5.46
C ASP A 326 -2.47 -26.75 -4.01
N GLU A 327 -1.96 -27.56 -3.07
CA GLU A 327 -2.28 -27.46 -1.65
C GLU A 327 -1.05 -27.09 -0.82
N TYR A 328 -1.21 -26.17 0.11
CA TYR A 328 -0.21 -25.80 1.12
C TYR A 328 -0.56 -26.50 2.43
N VAL A 329 0.41 -27.12 3.08
CA VAL A 329 0.23 -27.84 4.33
C VAL A 329 1.10 -27.20 5.40
N ILE A 330 0.47 -26.65 6.43
CA ILE A 330 1.12 -26.06 7.60
C ILE A 330 0.74 -26.90 8.82
N SER A 331 1.74 -27.45 9.51
CA SER A 331 1.50 -28.27 10.70
C SER A 331 1.33 -27.38 11.94
N ALA A 332 0.50 -27.80 12.89
CA ALA A 332 0.54 -27.25 14.24
C ALA A 332 1.94 -27.41 14.86
N GLY A 333 2.37 -26.47 15.69
CA GLY A 333 3.64 -26.58 16.40
C GLY A 333 4.09 -25.29 17.05
N SER A 334 5.31 -25.27 17.58
CA SER A 334 5.90 -24.11 18.25
C SER A 334 7.02 -23.52 17.37
N PRO A 335 6.81 -22.38 16.71
CA PRO A 335 7.83 -21.74 15.89
C PRO A 335 9.07 -21.38 16.73
N ARG A 336 10.26 -21.44 16.13
CA ARG A 336 11.52 -20.93 16.70
C ARG A 336 12.00 -19.76 15.88
N VAL A 337 11.65 -18.55 16.32
CA VAL A 337 12.00 -17.32 15.62
C VAL A 337 13.51 -17.06 15.77
N PRO A 338 14.27 -16.94 14.66
CA PRO A 338 15.68 -16.60 14.74
C PRO A 338 15.88 -15.21 15.34
N LYS A 339 16.87 -15.05 16.23
CA LYS A 339 17.16 -13.75 16.86
C LYS A 339 17.59 -12.68 15.86
N ALA A 340 18.32 -13.05 14.80
CA ALA A 340 18.81 -12.13 13.78
C ALA A 340 18.76 -12.81 12.40
N PRO A 341 17.58 -12.92 11.78
CA PRO A 341 17.42 -13.61 10.51
C PRO A 341 18.06 -12.81 9.36
N ALA A 342 18.76 -13.50 8.46
CA ALA A 342 19.17 -12.92 7.19
C ALA A 342 17.94 -12.71 6.31
N LEU A 343 17.75 -11.49 5.82
CA LEU A 343 16.62 -11.14 4.96
C LEU A 343 17.06 -10.95 3.50
N PRO A 344 16.28 -11.47 2.55
CA PRO A 344 16.45 -11.17 1.15
C PRO A 344 16.01 -9.73 0.90
N LEU A 345 16.35 -9.26 -0.29
CA LEU A 345 15.95 -7.97 -0.81
C LEU A 345 14.46 -7.96 -1.20
N ASP A 346 13.83 -6.78 -1.17
CA ASP A 346 12.47 -6.56 -1.64
C ASP A 346 12.45 -6.61 -3.17
N PRO A 347 11.77 -7.60 -3.78
CA PRO A 347 11.84 -7.79 -5.23
C PRO A 347 11.27 -6.61 -6.01
N ALA A 348 10.18 -6.03 -5.53
CA ALA A 348 9.52 -4.94 -6.20
C ALA A 348 10.37 -3.67 -6.15
N LEU A 349 10.80 -3.22 -4.96
CA LEU A 349 11.63 -2.01 -4.83
C LEU A 349 12.98 -2.15 -5.55
N CYS A 350 13.59 -3.35 -5.51
CA CYS A 350 14.85 -3.61 -6.20
C CYS A 350 14.71 -3.61 -7.72
N ALA A 351 13.56 -4.04 -8.27
CA ALA A 351 13.32 -3.95 -9.71
C ALA A 351 13.36 -2.50 -10.21
N TYR A 352 12.79 -1.55 -9.45
CA TYR A 352 12.89 -0.12 -9.78
C TYR A 352 14.34 0.36 -9.76
N ALA A 353 15.13 0.01 -8.73
CA ALA A 353 16.53 0.42 -8.64
C ALA A 353 17.40 -0.19 -9.75
N LEU A 354 17.19 -1.46 -10.09
CA LEU A 354 17.90 -2.15 -11.18
C LEU A 354 17.50 -1.64 -12.58
N ALA A 355 16.35 -0.98 -12.70
CA ALA A 355 15.90 -0.37 -13.95
C ALA A 355 16.47 1.04 -14.18
N VAL A 356 16.98 1.72 -13.15
CA VAL A 356 17.56 3.08 -13.28
C VAL A 356 18.63 3.18 -14.37
N PRO A 357 19.59 2.24 -14.49
CA PRO A 357 20.59 2.28 -15.56
C PRO A 357 20.00 2.22 -16.97
N ALA A 358 18.83 1.61 -17.16
CA ALA A 358 18.13 1.61 -18.46
C ALA A 358 17.66 3.01 -18.89
N LEU A 359 17.36 3.85 -17.89
CA LEU A 359 16.79 5.17 -18.09
C LEU A 359 17.89 6.23 -18.18
N ALA A 360 18.89 6.15 -17.30
CA ALA A 360 19.95 7.14 -17.11
C ALA A 360 21.34 6.72 -17.64
N GLY A 361 21.53 5.46 -18.04
CA GLY A 361 22.85 4.89 -18.33
C GLY A 361 23.64 4.52 -17.07
N GLY A 362 24.81 3.90 -17.24
CA GLY A 362 25.69 3.49 -16.14
C GLY A 362 25.38 2.11 -15.55
N PHE A 363 25.46 1.94 -14.23
CA PHE A 363 25.17 0.67 -13.55
C PHE A 363 24.53 0.85 -12.17
N ALA A 364 23.85 -0.21 -11.72
CA ALA A 364 23.33 -0.35 -10.38
C ALA A 364 23.74 -1.71 -9.80
N ARG A 365 24.32 -1.70 -8.60
CA ARG A 365 24.65 -2.86 -7.78
C ARG A 365 23.89 -2.77 -6.47
N LEU A 366 23.13 -3.82 -6.16
CA LEU A 366 22.37 -3.96 -4.93
C LEU A 366 22.95 -5.14 -4.14
N SER A 367 23.49 -4.86 -2.95
CA SER A 367 24.02 -5.89 -2.06
C SER A 367 22.87 -6.57 -1.30
N GLY A 368 22.80 -7.90 -1.39
CA GLY A 368 21.80 -8.77 -0.75
C GLY A 368 21.26 -9.85 -1.71
N GLU A 369 20.73 -10.93 -1.14
CA GLU A 369 20.08 -11.99 -1.92
C GLU A 369 18.75 -11.48 -2.50
N LEU A 370 18.61 -11.51 -3.83
CA LEU A 370 17.43 -11.05 -4.55
C LEU A 370 16.92 -12.16 -5.45
N ALA A 371 15.60 -12.37 -5.42
CA ALA A 371 14.88 -13.21 -6.37
C ALA A 371 13.75 -12.37 -6.98
N LEU A 372 13.84 -12.09 -8.28
CA LEU A 372 12.75 -11.46 -9.03
C LEU A 372 11.80 -12.53 -9.55
N SER A 373 10.53 -12.17 -9.75
CA SER A 373 9.56 -13.08 -10.34
C SER A 373 9.93 -13.42 -11.78
N ALA A 374 9.50 -14.61 -12.24
CA ALA A 374 9.74 -15.05 -13.62
C ALA A 374 9.20 -14.04 -14.65
N GLN A 375 8.06 -13.40 -14.38
CA GLN A 375 7.49 -12.39 -15.27
C GLN A 375 8.37 -11.14 -15.37
N VAL A 376 8.89 -10.63 -14.24
CA VAL A 376 9.77 -9.45 -14.25
C VAL A 376 11.07 -9.75 -14.98
N LEU A 377 11.67 -10.93 -14.75
CA LEU A 377 12.86 -11.37 -15.46
C LEU A 377 12.62 -11.56 -16.96
N ALA A 378 11.47 -12.12 -17.36
CA ALA A 378 11.09 -12.29 -18.75
C ALA A 378 10.95 -10.94 -19.47
N ASP A 379 10.25 -9.99 -18.86
CA ASP A 379 10.07 -8.66 -19.41
C ASP A 379 11.39 -7.87 -19.48
N PHE A 380 12.22 -7.95 -18.43
CA PHE A 380 13.56 -7.33 -18.44
C PHE A 380 14.39 -7.90 -19.58
N LYS A 381 14.42 -9.22 -19.73
CA LYS A 381 15.13 -9.89 -20.82
C LYS A 381 14.59 -9.47 -22.20
N ALA A 382 13.26 -9.40 -22.36
CA ALA A 382 12.62 -8.99 -23.61
C ALA A 382 13.04 -7.56 -23.99
N LEU A 383 13.13 -6.66 -23.01
CA LEU A 383 13.61 -5.29 -23.17
C LEU A 383 15.13 -5.18 -23.37
N GLY A 384 15.90 -6.27 -23.21
CA GLY A 384 17.36 -6.23 -23.29
C GLY A 384 18.07 -5.89 -21.97
N LEU A 385 17.33 -5.85 -20.86
CA LEU A 385 17.87 -5.71 -19.51
C LEU A 385 18.21 -7.08 -18.93
N ALA A 386 19.48 -7.29 -18.62
CA ALA A 386 19.98 -8.56 -18.11
C ALA A 386 20.63 -8.37 -16.73
N PRO A 387 19.85 -8.31 -15.64
CA PRO A 387 20.42 -8.29 -14.30
C PRO A 387 21.13 -9.63 -14.02
N THR A 388 22.32 -9.57 -13.43
CA THR A 388 23.09 -10.74 -12.98
C THR A 388 23.01 -10.86 -11.46
N PHE A 389 22.90 -12.08 -10.94
CA PHE A 389 22.76 -12.38 -9.51
C PHE A 389 23.92 -13.26 -9.07
N GLU A 390 24.98 -12.65 -8.55
CA GLU A 390 26.21 -13.35 -8.18
C GLU A 390 26.78 -12.81 -6.86
N GLY A 391 27.33 -13.71 -6.04
CA GLY A 391 28.02 -13.33 -4.79
C GLY A 391 27.15 -12.58 -3.77
N GLY A 392 25.84 -12.84 -3.76
CA GLY A 392 24.89 -12.14 -2.89
C GLY A 392 24.67 -10.67 -3.29
N ALA A 393 24.78 -10.36 -4.58
CA ALA A 393 24.43 -9.05 -5.13
C ALA A 393 23.68 -9.19 -6.46
N ALA A 394 22.83 -8.22 -6.74
CA ALA A 394 22.20 -8.05 -8.05
C ALA A 394 22.82 -6.86 -8.77
N VAL A 395 23.22 -7.05 -10.03
CA VAL A 395 23.88 -6.01 -10.84
C VAL A 395 23.13 -5.84 -12.15
N CYS A 396 22.82 -4.61 -12.52
CA CYS A 396 22.25 -4.27 -13.82
C CYS A 396 23.06 -3.13 -14.45
N ARG A 397 23.23 -3.16 -15.77
CA ARG A 397 23.94 -2.13 -16.55
C ARG A 397 22.99 -1.51 -17.55
N GLY A 398 23.23 -0.25 -17.86
CA GLY A 398 22.48 0.46 -18.88
C GLY A 398 22.67 -0.20 -20.25
N ALA A 399 21.56 -0.38 -20.94
CA ALA A 399 21.51 -0.90 -22.30
C ALA A 399 20.42 -0.15 -23.08
N ALA A 400 20.55 -0.13 -24.41
CA ALA A 400 19.46 0.31 -25.27
C ALA A 400 18.29 -0.67 -25.12
N LEU A 401 17.08 -0.13 -24.92
CA LEU A 401 15.89 -0.96 -24.73
C LEU A 401 15.31 -1.39 -26.07
N ASN A 402 14.87 -2.65 -26.15
CA ASN A 402 14.18 -3.17 -27.33
C ASN A 402 12.75 -2.58 -27.42
N PRO A 403 12.38 -1.92 -28.53
CA PRO A 403 11.01 -1.46 -28.74
C PRO A 403 10.05 -2.64 -29.04
N GLY A 404 8.74 -2.39 -29.09
CA GLY A 404 7.75 -3.37 -29.56
C GLY A 404 7.41 -4.50 -28.59
N GLN A 405 8.01 -4.53 -27.40
CA GLN A 405 7.81 -5.61 -26.42
C GLN A 405 6.52 -5.44 -25.62
N THR A 406 5.91 -6.54 -25.20
CA THR A 406 4.78 -6.53 -24.27
C THR A 406 5.27 -6.80 -22.85
N LEU A 407 5.02 -5.85 -21.94
CA LEU A 407 5.42 -5.90 -20.54
C LEU A 407 4.28 -6.46 -19.70
N GLY A 408 4.33 -7.77 -19.44
CA GLY A 408 3.33 -8.49 -18.64
C GLY A 408 3.39 -8.16 -17.15
N MET A 409 4.51 -7.64 -16.64
CA MET A 409 4.68 -7.24 -15.24
C MET A 409 3.68 -6.16 -14.83
N GLY A 410 3.19 -5.34 -15.77
CA GLY A 410 2.23 -4.28 -15.49
C GLY A 410 0.86 -4.77 -15.00
N ARG A 411 0.57 -6.07 -15.16
CA ARG A 411 -0.64 -6.69 -14.56
C ARG A 411 -0.61 -6.64 -13.03
N ASP A 412 0.58 -6.59 -12.45
CA ASP A 412 0.75 -6.34 -11.02
C ASP A 412 0.87 -4.82 -10.79
N PRO A 413 -0.05 -4.22 -10.01
CA PRO A 413 -0.03 -2.79 -9.72
C PRO A 413 1.29 -2.26 -9.16
N ARG A 414 2.09 -3.10 -8.47
CA ARG A 414 3.41 -2.73 -7.94
C ARG A 414 4.42 -2.43 -9.05
N TYR A 415 4.33 -3.14 -10.18
CA TYR A 415 5.25 -3.02 -11.31
C TYR A 415 4.67 -2.23 -12.47
N LEU A 416 3.37 -1.89 -12.46
CA LEU A 416 2.73 -1.10 -13.51
C LEU A 416 3.43 0.25 -13.78
N PRO A 417 3.77 1.07 -12.77
CA PRO A 417 4.50 2.32 -13.01
C PRO A 417 5.92 2.09 -13.54
N LEU A 418 6.58 1.00 -13.14
CA LEU A 418 7.88 0.61 -13.70
C LEU A 418 7.78 0.22 -15.17
N ALA A 419 6.80 -0.61 -15.52
CA ALA A 419 6.52 -1.02 -16.90
C ALA A 419 6.25 0.21 -17.78
N LEU A 420 5.49 1.17 -17.29
CA LEU A 420 5.23 2.43 -17.98
C LEU A 420 6.51 3.24 -18.23
N ALA A 421 7.37 3.38 -17.22
CA ALA A 421 8.64 4.11 -17.36
C ALA A 421 9.57 3.45 -18.40
N LEU A 422 9.67 2.12 -18.37
CA LEU A 422 10.45 1.35 -19.34
C LEU A 422 9.86 1.43 -20.74
N ALA A 423 8.53 1.36 -20.87
CA ALA A 423 7.85 1.46 -22.17
C ALA A 423 8.04 2.85 -22.81
N LEU A 424 7.94 3.92 -22.02
CA LEU A 424 8.23 5.29 -22.46
C LEU A 424 9.67 5.44 -22.96
N LYS A 425 10.65 4.81 -22.28
CA LYS A 425 12.05 4.83 -22.68
C LYS A 425 12.32 4.01 -23.94
N ALA A 426 11.73 2.83 -24.04
CA ALA A 426 11.93 1.92 -25.18
C ALA A 426 11.29 2.47 -26.47
N GLY A 427 10.10 3.07 -26.34
CA GLY A 427 9.30 3.55 -27.46
C GLY A 427 8.61 2.40 -28.22
N GLY A 428 7.29 2.40 -28.26
CA GLY A 428 6.49 1.38 -28.96
C GLY A 428 6.31 0.07 -28.19
N ALA A 429 6.57 0.05 -26.87
CA ALA A 429 6.28 -1.11 -26.03
C ALA A 429 4.83 -1.08 -25.53
N ARG A 430 4.24 -2.25 -25.29
CA ARG A 430 2.90 -2.43 -24.72
C ARG A 430 2.97 -2.72 -23.23
N VAL A 431 2.16 -2.03 -22.44
CA VAL A 431 2.03 -2.27 -21.01
C VAL A 431 0.73 -3.02 -20.77
N ALA A 432 0.81 -4.25 -20.26
CA ALA A 432 -0.39 -4.99 -19.84
C ALA A 432 -0.93 -4.40 -18.54
N LEU A 433 -2.24 -4.15 -18.45
CA LEU A 433 -2.86 -3.57 -17.26
C LEU A 433 -3.41 -4.63 -16.30
N PRO A 434 -3.62 -4.30 -15.01
CA PRO A 434 -4.35 -5.15 -14.08
C PRO A 434 -5.76 -5.46 -14.61
N ALA A 435 -6.38 -6.54 -14.13
CA ALA A 435 -7.74 -6.90 -14.53
C ALA A 435 -8.81 -6.13 -13.74
N GLY A 436 -10.03 -6.06 -14.31
CA GLY A 436 -11.21 -5.53 -13.63
C GLY A 436 -11.11 -4.05 -13.27
N ALA A 437 -11.74 -3.67 -12.15
CA ALA A 437 -11.84 -2.26 -11.74
C ALA A 437 -10.49 -1.59 -11.49
N GLN A 438 -9.47 -2.35 -11.04
CA GLN A 438 -8.11 -1.81 -10.88
C GLN A 438 -7.49 -1.45 -12.23
N GLY A 439 -7.68 -2.30 -13.25
CA GLY A 439 -7.26 -2.02 -14.63
C GLY A 439 -7.92 -0.78 -15.20
N SER A 440 -9.24 -0.66 -15.04
CA SER A 440 -10.00 0.50 -15.52
C SER A 440 -9.55 1.80 -14.84
N ALA A 441 -9.37 1.79 -13.51
CA ALA A 441 -8.86 2.95 -12.78
C ALA A 441 -7.42 3.28 -13.20
N ALA A 442 -6.59 2.25 -13.40
CA ALA A 442 -5.22 2.41 -13.83
C ALA A 442 -5.10 3.07 -15.20
N ARG A 443 -5.93 2.61 -16.15
CA ARG A 443 -5.99 3.13 -17.51
C ARG A 443 -6.28 4.62 -17.53
N VAL A 444 -7.24 5.08 -16.74
CA VAL A 444 -7.63 6.51 -16.69
C VAL A 444 -6.46 7.39 -16.30
N TRP A 445 -5.78 7.08 -15.18
CA TRP A 445 -4.67 7.94 -14.75
C TRP A 445 -3.44 7.81 -15.63
N ILE A 446 -3.18 6.64 -16.23
CA ILE A 446 -2.07 6.44 -17.17
C ILE A 446 -2.28 7.29 -18.42
N MET A 447 -3.49 7.27 -18.99
CA MET A 447 -3.81 8.07 -20.18
C MET A 447 -3.63 9.56 -19.92
N ASP A 448 -4.18 10.07 -18.82
CA ASP A 448 -4.00 11.48 -18.41
C ASP A 448 -2.51 11.84 -18.20
N LEU A 449 -1.74 10.96 -17.57
CA LEU A 449 -0.30 11.16 -17.42
C LEU A 449 0.41 11.20 -18.78
N LEU A 450 0.11 10.26 -19.67
CA LEU A 450 0.74 10.17 -20.99
C LEU A 450 0.43 11.39 -21.86
N ASP A 451 -0.82 11.85 -21.86
CA ASP A 451 -1.23 13.09 -22.54
C ASP A 451 -0.41 14.28 -22.03
N ARG A 452 -0.28 14.42 -20.71
CA ARG A 452 0.51 15.49 -20.09
C ARG A 452 2.01 15.41 -20.37
N LEU A 453 2.53 14.20 -20.58
CA LEU A 453 3.93 13.97 -21.00
C LEU A 453 4.16 14.20 -22.50
N GLY A 454 3.10 14.46 -23.27
CA GLY A 454 3.13 14.55 -24.73
C GLY A 454 3.43 13.21 -25.41
N ALA A 455 3.22 12.09 -24.70
CA ALA A 455 3.41 10.75 -25.25
C ALA A 455 2.19 10.32 -26.07
N ARG A 456 2.41 9.49 -27.09
CA ARG A 456 1.32 8.93 -27.89
C ARG A 456 1.02 7.53 -27.38
N PHE A 457 -0.25 7.17 -27.33
CA PHE A 457 -0.65 5.83 -26.94
C PHE A 457 -1.83 5.33 -27.76
N THR A 458 -1.90 4.01 -27.91
CA THR A 458 -3.06 3.32 -28.48
C THR A 458 -3.49 2.24 -27.51
N ALA A 459 -4.77 2.25 -27.16
CA ALA A 459 -5.34 1.21 -26.32
C ALA A 459 -5.78 0.03 -27.19
N ASP A 460 -5.43 -1.17 -26.74
CA ASP A 460 -5.89 -2.42 -27.33
C ASP A 460 -6.85 -3.09 -26.35
N ASP A 461 -8.13 -3.11 -26.72
CA ASP A 461 -9.23 -3.74 -25.97
C ASP A 461 -9.38 -5.22 -26.39
N GLY A 462 -8.25 -5.91 -26.49
CA GLY A 462 -8.17 -7.30 -26.92
C GLY A 462 -8.60 -8.32 -25.85
N PRO A 463 -8.90 -9.58 -26.24
CA PRO A 463 -9.31 -10.64 -25.34
C PRO A 463 -8.22 -11.07 -24.32
N ASP A 464 -6.95 -10.72 -24.53
CA ASP A 464 -5.81 -11.05 -23.64
C ASP A 464 -5.62 -10.07 -22.46
N GLY A 465 -6.54 -9.10 -22.33
CA GLY A 465 -6.59 -8.08 -21.29
C GLY A 465 -6.14 -6.70 -21.78
N ASP A 466 -6.72 -5.66 -21.20
CA ASP A 466 -6.41 -4.26 -21.51
C ASP A 466 -4.90 -4.02 -21.55
N SER A 467 -4.40 -3.57 -22.70
CA SER A 467 -3.02 -3.13 -22.84
C SER A 467 -2.93 -1.75 -23.49
N LEU A 468 -1.88 -1.02 -23.14
CA LEU A 468 -1.59 0.29 -23.70
C LEU A 468 -0.26 0.24 -24.43
N GLU A 469 -0.28 0.40 -25.75
CA GLU A 469 0.93 0.63 -26.52
C GLU A 469 1.37 2.08 -26.33
N VAL A 470 2.59 2.26 -25.85
CA VAL A 470 3.14 3.58 -25.52
C VAL A 470 4.27 3.89 -26.49
N THR A 471 4.10 4.97 -27.25
CA THR A 471 5.09 5.47 -28.21
C THR A 471 5.61 6.83 -27.80
N SER A 472 6.88 7.09 -28.09
CA SER A 472 7.48 8.39 -27.81
C SER A 472 6.84 9.45 -28.69
N GLY A 473 6.16 10.43 -28.07
CA GLY A 473 5.70 11.65 -28.74
C GLY A 473 6.67 12.83 -28.54
N PRO A 474 6.34 14.02 -29.06
CA PRO A 474 7.13 15.23 -28.81
C PRO A 474 7.16 15.55 -27.31
N THR A 475 8.31 16.00 -26.81
CA THR A 475 8.41 16.43 -25.41
C THR A 475 7.57 17.68 -25.20
N ALA A 476 6.51 17.59 -24.41
CA ALA A 476 5.76 18.75 -23.94
C ALA A 476 6.43 19.33 -22.68
N PRO A 477 6.47 20.66 -22.51
CA PRO A 477 6.86 21.25 -21.23
C PRO A 477 5.82 20.86 -20.17
N TRP A 478 6.29 20.51 -18.98
CA TRP A 478 5.41 20.14 -17.88
C TRP A 478 4.69 21.37 -17.32
N GLU A 479 3.36 21.35 -17.33
CA GLU A 479 2.54 22.43 -16.76
C GLU A 479 1.83 21.96 -15.49
N GLY A 480 1.84 22.77 -14.42
CA GLY A 480 1.10 22.53 -13.17
C GLY A 480 1.71 21.45 -12.25
N VAL A 481 0.91 20.98 -11.28
CA VAL A 481 1.29 19.91 -10.33
C VAL A 481 0.54 18.62 -10.60
N TRP A 482 1.11 17.48 -10.19
CA TRP A 482 0.50 16.16 -10.31
C TRP A 482 0.42 15.47 -8.95
N THR A 483 -0.73 14.85 -8.71
CA THR A 483 -0.98 14.06 -7.51
C THR A 483 -0.92 12.59 -7.92
N ALA A 484 0.12 11.89 -7.50
CA ALA A 484 0.25 10.47 -7.79
C ALA A 484 -0.87 9.70 -7.06
N PRO A 485 -1.54 8.72 -7.73
CA PRO A 485 -2.64 7.98 -7.13
C PRO A 485 -2.21 7.11 -5.94
N ASP A 486 -0.97 6.64 -5.95
CA ASP A 486 -0.39 5.83 -4.89
C ASP A 486 1.15 5.96 -4.84
N PRO A 487 1.81 5.42 -3.80
CA PRO A 487 3.27 5.50 -3.68
C PRO A 487 4.06 4.80 -4.80
N TRP A 488 3.53 3.75 -5.43
CA TRP A 488 4.19 3.09 -6.56
C TRP A 488 4.18 3.99 -7.80
N ALA A 489 3.07 4.68 -8.05
CA ALA A 489 2.99 5.67 -9.11
C ALA A 489 4.01 6.80 -8.90
N THR A 490 4.24 7.24 -7.65
CA THR A 490 5.31 8.20 -7.34
C THR A 490 6.71 7.67 -7.69
N LEU A 491 7.01 6.40 -7.41
CA LEU A 491 8.28 5.78 -7.85
C LEU A 491 8.39 5.75 -9.37
N GLY A 492 7.31 5.36 -10.06
CA GLY A 492 7.27 5.37 -11.52
C GLY A 492 7.54 6.76 -12.10
N LEU A 493 6.92 7.81 -11.54
CA LEU A 493 7.14 9.20 -11.96
C LEU A 493 8.59 9.65 -11.75
N ALA A 494 9.22 9.24 -10.64
CA ALA A 494 10.65 9.49 -10.42
C ALA A 494 11.51 8.84 -11.52
N LEU A 495 11.18 7.63 -11.96
CA LEU A 495 11.87 6.97 -13.07
C LEU A 495 11.56 7.64 -14.43
N ILE A 496 10.30 7.99 -14.69
CA ILE A 496 9.88 8.70 -15.90
C ILE A 496 10.61 10.05 -16.01
N SER A 497 10.94 10.71 -14.89
CA SER A 497 11.64 11.99 -14.90
C SER A 497 13.05 11.95 -15.53
N PHE A 498 13.67 10.77 -15.65
CA PHE A 498 14.92 10.60 -16.43
C PHE A 498 14.68 10.67 -17.95
N VAL A 499 13.46 10.41 -18.41
CA VAL A 499 13.04 10.50 -19.82
C VAL A 499 12.38 11.85 -20.11
N ARG A 500 11.63 12.36 -19.12
CA ARG A 500 10.84 13.60 -19.19
C ARG A 500 11.05 14.42 -17.90
N PRO A 501 12.15 15.21 -17.82
CA PRO A 501 12.45 15.98 -16.62
C PRO A 501 11.46 17.13 -16.40
N GLY A 502 11.32 17.57 -15.15
CA GLY A 502 10.48 18.72 -14.77
C GLY A 502 9.10 18.37 -14.23
N ILE A 503 8.81 17.08 -13.98
CA ILE A 503 7.54 16.64 -13.38
C ILE A 503 7.42 17.22 -11.97
N ALA A 504 6.38 18.01 -11.73
CA ALA A 504 6.11 18.64 -10.44
C ALA A 504 5.05 17.87 -9.65
N LEU A 505 5.39 17.38 -8.46
CA LEU A 505 4.52 16.60 -7.58
C LEU A 505 3.90 17.44 -6.46
N ASP A 506 2.62 17.18 -6.16
CA ASP A 506 1.88 17.77 -5.03
C ASP A 506 1.98 16.90 -3.76
N ASN A 507 2.14 15.58 -3.91
CA ASN A 507 2.15 14.61 -2.80
C ASN A 507 3.45 13.77 -2.70
N PRO A 508 4.66 14.36 -2.80
CA PRO A 508 5.93 13.60 -2.76
C PRO A 508 6.11 12.83 -1.43
N GLY A 509 5.52 13.32 -0.34
CA GLY A 509 5.57 12.68 0.97
C GLY A 509 4.86 11.33 1.04
N GLY A 510 3.90 11.04 0.14
CA GLY A 510 3.21 9.76 0.10
C GLY A 510 4.16 8.57 -0.15
N LEU A 511 5.30 8.81 -0.80
CA LEU A 511 6.29 7.78 -1.04
C LEU A 511 6.96 7.28 0.25
N ALA A 512 7.00 8.09 1.32
CA ALA A 512 7.57 7.66 2.59
C ALA A 512 6.82 6.47 3.19
N ALA A 513 5.52 6.35 2.91
CA ALA A 513 4.72 5.20 3.32
C ALA A 513 5.17 3.87 2.66
N LEU A 514 5.93 3.94 1.55
CA LEU A 514 6.42 2.78 0.80
C LEU A 514 7.93 2.58 0.96
N TRP A 515 8.72 3.64 0.72
CA TRP A 515 10.18 3.62 0.79
C TRP A 515 10.72 4.95 1.35
N PRO A 516 10.77 5.12 2.68
CA PRO A 516 11.15 6.37 3.35
C PRO A 516 12.46 7.00 2.85
N ARG A 517 13.46 6.16 2.55
CA ARG A 517 14.80 6.59 2.14
C ARG A 517 14.94 6.85 0.64
N PHE A 518 13.88 6.67 -0.16
CA PHE A 518 13.97 6.80 -1.61
C PHE A 518 14.43 8.20 -2.05
N TRP A 519 13.86 9.27 -1.49
CA TRP A 519 14.23 10.62 -1.93
C TRP A 519 15.70 10.95 -1.63
N ALA A 520 16.25 10.43 -0.53
CA ALA A 520 17.68 10.56 -0.24
C ALA A 520 18.54 9.84 -1.29
N LEU A 521 18.13 8.63 -1.70
CA LEU A 521 18.77 7.89 -2.78
C LEU A 521 18.67 8.67 -4.11
N PHE A 522 17.46 9.06 -4.52
CA PHE A 522 17.21 9.77 -5.77
C PHE A 522 18.02 11.07 -5.88
N ASN A 523 18.07 11.86 -4.80
CA ASN A 523 18.82 13.12 -4.78
C ASN A 523 20.34 12.94 -4.73
N SER A 524 20.84 11.76 -4.35
CA SER A 524 22.28 11.45 -4.36
C SER A 524 22.81 11.09 -5.76
N LEU A 525 21.91 10.75 -6.69
CA LEU A 525 22.30 10.38 -8.06
C LEU A 525 23.04 11.54 -8.76
N PRO A 526 24.04 11.23 -9.62
CA PRO A 526 24.32 9.92 -10.21
C PRO A 526 25.11 8.95 -9.33
N VAL A 527 25.82 9.41 -8.30
CA VAL A 527 26.67 8.55 -7.45
C VAL A 527 25.97 8.23 -6.14
N ALA A 528 25.51 6.99 -6.00
CA ALA A 528 24.90 6.51 -4.76
C ALA A 528 25.78 5.44 -4.12
N ARG A 529 26.10 5.65 -2.84
CA ARG A 529 26.87 4.74 -1.99
C ARG A 529 26.21 4.59 -0.63
N ASP A 530 26.41 3.45 0.03
CA ASP A 530 26.09 3.33 1.45
C ASP A 530 27.00 4.25 2.26
N ILE A 531 26.47 5.40 2.69
CA ILE A 531 27.16 6.25 3.65
C ILE A 531 26.99 5.59 5.01
N ALA A 532 28.09 5.11 5.60
CA ALA A 532 28.09 4.71 7.01
C ALA A 532 27.56 5.89 7.84
N PRO A 533 26.62 5.67 8.79
CA PRO A 533 26.08 6.78 9.58
C PRO A 533 27.25 7.52 10.23
N ALA A 534 27.27 8.85 10.06
CA ALA A 534 28.26 9.68 10.75
C ALA A 534 28.20 9.33 12.25
N PRO A 535 29.35 9.16 12.91
CA PRO A 535 29.36 8.90 14.34
C PRO A 535 28.53 9.99 15.01
N LYS A 536 27.49 9.60 15.75
CA LYS A 536 26.69 10.54 16.54
C LYS A 536 27.68 11.37 17.34
N GLU A 537 27.68 12.69 17.15
CA GLU A 537 28.40 13.58 18.05
C GLU A 537 27.94 13.20 19.47
N PRO A 538 28.87 12.96 20.41
CA PRO A 538 28.49 12.63 21.76
C PRO A 538 27.54 13.71 22.25
N GLU A 539 26.35 13.30 22.68
CA GLU A 539 25.40 14.21 23.31
C GLU A 539 26.18 14.97 24.38
N LYS A 540 26.35 16.28 24.17
CA LYS A 540 26.85 17.16 25.22
C LYS A 540 25.81 17.07 26.33
N HIS A 541 26.10 16.27 27.34
CA HIS A 541 25.43 16.35 28.62
C HIS A 541 25.67 17.76 29.16
N ASP A 542 24.77 18.69 28.84
CA ASP A 542 24.60 19.92 29.59
C ASP A 542 24.09 19.53 30.97
N ALA A 543 25.02 19.11 31.83
CA ALA A 543 24.81 19.01 33.26
C ALA A 543 24.65 20.44 33.79
N LYS A 544 23.47 21.03 33.63
CA LYS A 544 23.09 22.21 34.41
C LYS A 544 23.10 21.81 35.89
N PRO A 545 23.94 22.43 36.74
CA PRO A 545 23.99 22.09 38.15
C PRO A 545 22.65 22.43 38.80
N LYS A 546 22.06 21.45 39.51
CA LYS A 546 20.85 21.65 40.34
C LYS A 546 21.15 22.73 41.38
N ASN A 547 20.44 23.86 41.29
CA ASN A 547 20.46 24.90 42.31
C ASN A 547 20.07 24.33 43.68
N ARG A 548 21.06 24.20 44.56
CA ARG A 548 20.89 23.79 45.96
C ARG A 548 20.36 24.98 46.75
N ARG A 549 19.09 24.95 47.14
CA ARG A 549 18.49 25.95 48.05
C ARG A 549 19.22 25.90 49.40
N VAL A 550 19.97 26.95 49.72
CA VAL A 550 20.52 27.17 51.06
C VAL A 550 19.39 27.73 51.93
N ARG A 551 19.02 27.02 53.00
CA ARG A 551 18.23 27.58 54.10
C ARG A 551 19.20 28.36 54.99
N ILE A 552 18.94 29.65 55.18
CA ILE A 552 19.58 30.45 56.22
C ILE A 552 18.63 30.46 57.41
N SER A 553 19.12 30.00 58.55
CA SER A 553 18.48 30.18 59.85
C SER A 553 18.84 31.56 60.38
N GLY A 554 17.82 32.37 60.70
CA GLY A 554 17.91 33.66 61.38
C GLY A 554 16.55 34.00 61.94
#